data_AF-A0A938SZV8-F1
#
_entry.id   AF-A0A938SZV8-F1
#
_cell.length_a   1.000
_cell.length_b   1.000
_cell.length_c   1.000
_cell.angle_alpha   90.00
_cell.angle_beta   90.00
_cell.angle_gamma   90.00
#
_symmetry.space_group_name_H-M   'P 1'
#
loop_
_entity.id
_entity.type
_entity.pdbx_description
1 polymer ?
#
loop_
_entity_poly.entity_id
_entity_poly.type
_entity_poly.pdbx_seq_one_letter_code
_entity_poly.pdbx_strand_id
1 'polypeptide(L)'
;MSAKPSNWIVETGQIWKLYVAVAGFTGTLLCFTLGIFSLSTGGGRFLALIACGLFLGCATFLWFTMVLRCPHCANKLVWTMVSSRPHSSWVVDLAALECCPACGGRLDRLS
;
A
#
# COMPACT_ATOMS: atom_id res chain seq x y z
N MET A 1 -14.20 -7.31 28.34
CA MET A 1 -13.02 -7.85 27.64
C MET A 1 -12.84 -7.04 26.37
N SER A 2 -11.87 -6.14 26.33
CA SER A 2 -11.60 -5.31 25.15
C SER A 2 -10.93 -6.21 24.11
N ALA A 3 -11.68 -6.66 23.10
CA ALA A 3 -11.11 -7.35 21.96
C ALA A 3 -10.10 -6.38 21.32
N LYS A 4 -8.81 -6.68 21.49
CA LYS A 4 -7.75 -5.95 20.82
C LYS A 4 -8.02 -6.19 19.33
N PRO A 5 -8.26 -5.17 18.49
CA PRO A 5 -8.46 -5.40 17.07
C PRO A 5 -7.20 -6.08 16.56
N SER A 6 -7.28 -7.39 16.32
CA SER A 6 -6.17 -8.13 15.76
C SER A 6 -6.08 -7.67 14.31
N ASN A 7 -5.03 -6.92 14.00
CA ASN A 7 -4.75 -6.56 12.63
C ASN A 7 -4.49 -7.88 11.89
N TRP A 8 -5.46 -8.33 11.09
CA TRP A 8 -5.36 -9.55 10.30
C TRP A 8 -4.12 -9.55 9.40
N ILE A 9 -3.61 -8.37 9.01
CA ILE A 9 -2.35 -8.19 8.27
C ILE A 9 -1.14 -8.73 9.05
N VAL A 10 -1.15 -8.58 10.39
CA VAL A 10 -0.13 -9.12 11.29
C VAL A 10 -0.31 -10.63 11.45
N GLU A 11 -1.54 -11.09 11.65
CA GLU A 11 -1.85 -12.53 11.82
C GLU A 11 -1.56 -13.35 10.56
N THR A 12 -1.76 -12.77 9.38
CA THR A 12 -1.48 -13.42 8.08
C THR A 12 -0.02 -13.32 7.65
N GLY A 13 0.86 -12.68 8.44
CA GLY A 13 2.27 -12.50 8.11
C GLY A 13 2.52 -11.58 6.89
N GLN A 14 1.52 -10.83 6.46
CA GLN A 14 1.61 -9.94 5.29
C GLN A 14 2.21 -8.57 5.62
N ILE A 15 2.59 -8.34 6.89
CA ILE A 15 3.15 -7.07 7.37
C ILE A 15 4.41 -6.63 6.62
N TRP A 16 5.24 -7.57 6.14
CA TRP A 16 6.44 -7.24 5.36
C TRP A 16 6.11 -6.48 4.07
N LYS A 17 4.95 -6.75 3.45
CA LYS A 17 4.48 -6.06 2.24
C LYS A 17 4.15 -4.59 2.54
N LEU A 18 3.64 -4.31 3.74
CA LEU A 18 3.40 -2.95 4.21
C LEU A 18 4.72 -2.20 4.40
N TYR A 19 5.73 -2.82 5.03
CA TYR A 19 7.05 -2.22 5.17
C TYR A 19 7.70 -1.91 3.83
N VAL A 20 7.58 -2.81 2.84
CA VAL A 20 8.07 -2.57 1.47
C VAL A 20 7.36 -1.38 0.82
N ALA A 21 6.04 -1.26 0.98
CA ALA A 21 5.31 -0.12 0.45
C ALA A 21 5.73 1.20 1.12
N VAL A 22 5.87 1.21 2.45
CA VAL A 22 6.36 2.38 3.20
C VAL A 22 7.77 2.77 2.75
N ALA A 23 8.67 1.80 2.55
CA ALA A 23 10.01 2.05 2.02
C ALA A 23 9.97 2.64 0.61
N GLY A 24 9.13 2.11 -0.28
CA GLY A 24 8.96 2.63 -1.64
C GLY A 24 8.40 4.06 -1.69
N PHE A 25 7.41 4.37 -0.86
CA PHE A 25 6.89 5.74 -0.74
C PHE A 25 7.92 6.69 -0.12
N THR A 26 8.71 6.23 0.84
CA THR A 26 9.79 7.03 1.42
C THR A 26 10.88 7.35 0.39
N GLY A 27 11.25 6.36 -0.44
CA GLY A 27 12.17 6.57 -1.57
C GLY A 27 11.61 7.56 -2.60
N THR A 28 10.32 7.48 -2.90
CA THR A 28 9.62 8.42 -3.79
C THR A 28 9.69 9.85 -3.25
N LEU A 29 9.40 10.01 -1.95
CA LEU A 29 9.47 11.30 -1.28
C LEU A 29 10.89 11.86 -1.36
N LEU A 30 11.91 11.04 -1.09
CA LEU A 30 13.31 11.44 -1.18
C LEU A 30 13.70 11.91 -2.59
N CYS A 31 13.27 11.18 -3.64
CA CYS A 31 13.50 11.60 -5.03
C CYS A 31 12.88 12.97 -5.34
N PHE A 32 11.66 13.23 -4.86
CA PHE A 32 11.04 14.55 -5.04
C PHE A 32 11.76 15.64 -4.26
N THR A 33 12.15 15.39 -3.01
CA THR A 33 12.89 16.37 -2.19
C THR A 33 14.23 16.71 -2.85
N LEU A 34 14.98 15.71 -3.33
CA LEU A 34 16.24 15.92 -4.04
C LEU A 34 16.04 16.62 -5.39
N GLY A 35 14.95 16.31 -6.10
CA GLY A 35 14.56 16.98 -7.33
C GLY A 35 14.36 18.48 -7.10
N ILE A 36 13.52 18.83 -6.12
CA ILE A 36 13.25 20.23 -5.75
C ILE A 36 14.55 20.92 -5.32
N PHE A 37 15.37 20.27 -4.50
CA PHE A 37 16.65 20.84 -4.10
C PHE A 37 17.58 21.07 -5.31
N SER A 38 17.57 20.18 -6.30
CA SER A 38 18.33 20.35 -7.54
C SER A 38 17.96 21.62 -8.31
N LEU A 39 16.74 22.16 -8.18
CA LEU A 39 16.38 23.44 -8.80
C LEU A 39 17.20 24.60 -8.21
N SER A 40 17.49 24.56 -6.90
CA SER A 40 18.33 25.57 -6.24
C SER A 40 19.80 25.50 -6.64
N THR A 41 20.26 24.35 -7.15
CA THR A 41 21.67 24.10 -7.51
C THR A 41 21.91 24.04 -9.02
N GLY A 42 21.00 24.56 -9.85
CA GLY A 42 21.18 24.67 -11.32
C GLY A 42 20.32 23.72 -12.17
N GLY A 43 19.40 22.96 -11.58
CA GLY A 43 18.27 22.31 -12.26
C GLY A 43 18.56 21.10 -13.15
N GLY A 44 19.82 20.79 -13.45
CA GLY A 44 20.18 19.75 -14.44
C GLY A 44 19.67 18.34 -14.14
N ARG A 45 19.33 18.02 -12.89
CA ARG A 45 18.80 16.71 -12.47
C ARG A 45 17.32 16.73 -12.09
N PHE A 46 16.66 17.88 -12.15
CA PHE A 46 15.27 18.04 -11.70
C PHE A 46 14.33 17.07 -12.44
N LEU A 47 14.28 17.16 -13.77
CA LEU A 47 13.39 16.34 -14.60
C LEU A 47 13.60 14.84 -14.38
N ALA A 48 14.86 14.39 -14.29
CA ALA A 48 15.19 12.99 -14.06
C ALA A 48 14.74 12.51 -12.67
N LEU A 49 14.95 13.31 -11.62
CA LEU A 49 14.57 12.96 -10.25
C LEU A 49 13.05 12.97 -10.05
N ILE A 50 12.35 13.93 -10.64
CA ILE A 50 10.87 13.98 -10.62
C ILE A 50 10.28 12.81 -11.39
N ALA A 51 10.77 12.53 -12.61
CA ALA A 51 10.28 11.40 -13.40
C ALA A 51 10.54 10.06 -12.69
N CYS A 52 11.72 9.90 -12.08
CA CYS A 52 12.06 8.74 -11.27
C CYS A 52 11.14 8.60 -10.06
N GLY A 53 10.92 9.67 -9.30
CA GLY A 53 10.00 9.68 -8.15
C GLY A 53 8.57 9.32 -8.57
N LEU A 54 8.05 9.90 -9.66
CA LEU A 54 6.72 9.59 -10.17
C LEU A 54 6.60 8.10 -10.56
N PHE A 55 7.59 7.58 -11.28
CA PHE A 55 7.60 6.18 -11.69
C PHE A 55 7.67 5.24 -10.47
N LEU A 56 8.55 5.54 -9.51
CA LEU A 56 8.70 4.76 -8.28
C LEU A 56 7.41 4.78 -7.44
N GLY A 57 6.76 5.94 -7.33
CA GLY A 57 5.51 6.10 -6.59
C GLY A 57 4.36 5.30 -7.23
N CYS A 58 4.18 5.43 -8.54
CA CYS A 58 3.18 4.66 -9.29
C CYS A 58 3.46 3.16 -9.21
N ALA A 59 4.70 2.73 -9.41
CA ALA A 59 5.09 1.32 -9.32
C ALA A 59 4.86 0.76 -7.92
N THR A 60 5.22 1.50 -6.86
CA THR A 60 5.00 1.11 -5.47
C THR A 60 3.51 1.00 -5.15
N PHE A 61 2.70 1.94 -5.61
CA PHE A 61 1.26 1.91 -5.41
C PHE A 61 0.63 0.71 -6.13
N LEU A 62 0.94 0.50 -7.41
CA LEU A 62 0.44 -0.65 -8.18
C LEU A 62 0.87 -1.97 -7.55
N TRP A 63 2.14 -2.08 -7.15
CA TRP A 63 2.65 -3.24 -6.42
C TRP A 63 1.87 -3.49 -5.14
N PHE A 64 1.70 -2.47 -4.30
CA PHE A 64 0.96 -2.56 -3.04
C PHE A 64 -0.49 -3.04 -3.25
N THR A 65 -1.18 -2.49 -4.26
CA THR A 65 -2.55 -2.89 -4.59
C THR A 65 -2.66 -4.33 -5.13
N MET A 66 -1.60 -4.87 -5.73
CA MET A 66 -1.58 -6.24 -6.26
C MET A 66 -1.11 -7.31 -5.27
N VAL A 67 -0.34 -6.92 -4.26
CA VAL A 67 0.41 -7.83 -3.40
C VAL A 67 -0.36 -8.20 -2.13
N LEU A 68 -1.25 -7.33 -1.65
CA LEU A 68 -2.21 -7.66 -0.61
C LEU A 68 -3.30 -8.59 -1.17
N ARG A 69 -3.23 -9.86 -0.77
CA ARG A 69 -4.09 -10.94 -1.27
C ARG A 69 -4.75 -11.65 -0.10
N CYS A 70 -5.99 -12.10 -0.32
CA CYS A 70 -6.66 -12.97 0.66
C CYS A 70 -5.87 -14.28 0.85
N PRO A 71 -5.63 -14.75 2.08
CA PRO A 71 -5.00 -16.05 2.31
C PRO A 71 -5.87 -17.24 1.84
N HIS A 72 -7.20 -17.08 1.83
CA HIS A 72 -8.15 -18.14 1.47
C HIS A 72 -8.38 -18.27 -0.05
N CYS A 73 -8.63 -17.15 -0.73
CA CYS A 73 -8.98 -17.16 -2.16
C CYS A 73 -7.92 -16.53 -3.08
N ALA A 74 -6.78 -16.09 -2.53
CA ALA A 74 -5.72 -15.35 -3.24
C ALA A 74 -6.19 -14.07 -3.98
N ASN A 75 -7.43 -13.62 -3.78
CA ASN A 75 -7.98 -12.49 -4.50
C ASN A 75 -7.33 -11.17 -4.06
N LYS A 76 -7.18 -10.22 -4.99
CA LYS A 76 -6.54 -8.91 -4.78
C LYS A 76 -7.46 -7.97 -3.99
N LEU A 77 -7.45 -8.09 -2.67
CA LEU A 77 -8.36 -7.35 -1.78
C LEU A 77 -8.33 -5.84 -2.00
N VAL A 78 -7.13 -5.26 -2.15
CA VAL A 78 -6.97 -3.82 -2.28
C VAL A 78 -7.61 -3.33 -3.58
N TRP A 79 -7.43 -4.05 -4.68
CA TRP A 79 -8.05 -3.67 -5.95
C TRP A 79 -9.58 -3.70 -5.87
N THR A 80 -10.14 -4.75 -5.24
CA THR A 80 -11.59 -4.87 -5.04
C THR A 80 -12.14 -3.78 -4.13
N MET A 81 -11.38 -3.36 -3.10
CA MET A 81 -11.79 -2.28 -2.19
C MET A 81 -11.67 -0.91 -2.86
N VAL A 82 -10.58 -0.65 -3.58
CA VAL A 82 -10.37 0.58 -4.36
C VAL A 82 -11.45 0.76 -5.43
N SER A 83 -11.91 -0.33 -6.07
CA SER A 83 -12.97 -0.24 -7.08
C SER A 83 -14.37 -0.07 -6.50
N SER A 84 -14.58 -0.39 -5.22
CA SER A 84 -15.91 -0.49 -4.61
C SER A 84 -16.19 0.54 -3.52
N ARG A 85 -15.16 1.23 -3.00
CA ARG A 85 -15.27 2.15 -1.84
C ARG A 85 -14.70 3.53 -2.16
N PRO A 86 -15.15 4.59 -1.47
CA PRO A 86 -14.65 5.95 -1.67
C PRO A 86 -13.17 6.10 -1.29
N HIS A 87 -12.44 6.93 -2.04
CA HIS A 87 -10.98 7.11 -1.99
C HIS A 87 -10.41 7.54 -0.62
N SER A 88 -11.22 8.07 0.29
CA SER A 88 -10.78 8.54 1.61
C SER A 88 -10.88 7.49 2.72
N SER A 89 -11.78 6.51 2.62
CA SER A 89 -12.02 5.55 3.69
C SER A 89 -11.46 4.16 3.41
N TRP A 90 -11.21 3.82 2.14
CA TRP A 90 -10.87 2.45 1.74
C TRP A 90 -9.65 1.87 2.47
N VAL A 91 -8.65 2.68 2.83
CA VAL A 91 -7.46 2.21 3.56
C VAL A 91 -7.80 1.82 4.99
N VAL A 92 -8.60 2.65 5.67
CA VAL A 92 -9.05 2.39 7.05
C VAL A 92 -10.00 1.21 7.06
N ASP A 93 -10.92 1.15 6.10
CA ASP A 93 -11.85 0.04 5.92
C ASP A 93 -11.12 -1.28 5.59
N LEU A 94 -9.99 -1.22 4.86
CA LEU A 94 -9.17 -2.38 4.56
C LEU A 94 -8.42 -2.90 5.79
N ALA A 95 -7.94 -2.01 6.67
CA ALA A 95 -7.34 -2.38 7.94
C ALA A 95 -8.39 -2.97 8.92
N ALA A 96 -9.61 -2.45 8.88
CA ALA A 96 -10.74 -2.91 9.70
C ALA A 96 -11.49 -4.12 9.11
N LEU A 97 -11.05 -4.66 7.97
CA LEU A 97 -11.77 -5.72 7.28
C LEU A 97 -11.57 -7.07 7.97
N GLU A 98 -12.65 -7.64 8.50
CA GLU A 98 -12.63 -8.97 9.15
C GLU A 98 -12.88 -10.12 8.16
N CYS A 99 -13.63 -9.87 7.09
CA CYS A 99 -14.02 -10.88 6.10
C CYS A 99 -13.65 -10.44 4.67
N CYS A 100 -13.23 -11.41 3.84
CA CYS A 100 -12.94 -11.15 2.44
C CYS A 100 -14.25 -10.93 1.64
N PRO A 101 -14.39 -9.84 0.86
CA PRO A 101 -15.60 -9.56 0.09
C PRO A 101 -15.84 -10.54 -1.08
N ALA A 102 -14.82 -11.30 -1.47
CA ALA A 102 -14.91 -12.23 -2.60
C ALA A 102 -15.30 -13.66 -2.18
N CYS A 103 -14.75 -14.16 -1.06
CA CYS A 103 -15.01 -15.52 -0.60
C CYS A 103 -15.81 -15.59 0.71
N GLY A 104 -16.07 -14.46 1.38
CA GLY A 104 -16.70 -14.41 2.70
C GLY A 104 -15.84 -15.00 3.83
N GLY A 105 -14.64 -15.49 3.53
CA GLY A 105 -13.73 -16.09 4.51
C GLY A 105 -13.17 -15.05 5.47
N ARG A 106 -13.08 -15.41 6.75
CA ARG A 106 -12.51 -14.59 7.81
C ARG A 106 -11.00 -14.44 7.63
N LEU A 107 -10.49 -13.21 7.68
CA LEU A 107 -9.09 -12.87 7.40
C LEU A 107 -8.17 -13.05 8.63
N ASP A 108 -8.75 -13.03 9.83
CA ASP A 108 -8.13 -13.27 11.15
C ASP A 108 -7.82 -14.75 11.41
N ARG A 109 -8.51 -15.67 10.72
CA ARG A 109 -8.41 -17.11 10.97
C ARG A 109 -7.84 -17.85 9.76
N LEU A 110 -6.56 -18.20 9.84
CA LEU A 110 -5.92 -19.20 8.98
C LEU A 110 -6.35 -20.59 9.48
N SER A 111 -7.34 -21.21 8.84
CA SER A 111 -7.71 -22.62 9.07
C SER A 111 -6.89 -23.53 8.16
#